data_AF-A0A7X7WTS8-F1
#
_entry.id   AF-A0A7X7WTS8-F1
#
_cell.length_a   1.000
_cell.length_b   1.000
_cell.length_c   1.000
_cell.angle_alpha   90.00
_cell.angle_beta   90.00
_cell.angle_gamma   90.00
#
_symmetry.space_group_name_H-M   'P 1'
#
loop_
_entity.id
_entity.type
_entity.pdbx_description
1 polymer ?
#
loop_
_entity_poly.entity_id
_entity_poly.type
_entity_poly.pdbx_seq_one_letter_code
_entity_poly.pdbx_strand_id
1 'polypeptide(L)'
;FLLRTTSQPLADDKYAMFGKTLLSVAGLFRGGRLFWSSASRLGLLTIIMKLFFCPLMISWAITGATAVSKFPDTLSWNILSVSFYLTQIFLLIDTSIFAFGYLVESNALKSEIRSIEPTLLGWVVCLVCYPPFNSFAFRPFECIDFRVTSAYPAQIYVAASVLMTALWGVFAWASVALGFKASNLTNRGIVAKGPYRFSRHPAYTAKLMIWFIQFLVFGQLTLGLFIAFLVVYGMRAWTEERHLARDPAYQAYQKQVRWKCLPGVF
;
A
#
# COMPACT_ATOMS: atom_id res chain seq x y z
N PHE A 1 44.41 -1.94 17.00
CA PHE A 1 44.60 -1.77 15.55
C PHE A 1 43.44 -2.50 14.88
N LEU A 2 42.40 -1.90 14.32
CA LEU A 2 42.25 -0.60 13.66
C LEU A 2 40.91 0.05 14.07
N LEU A 3 41.01 1.29 14.52
CA LEU A 3 39.90 2.22 14.70
C LEU A 3 39.18 2.39 13.35
N ARG A 4 37.86 2.26 13.36
CA ARG A 4 36.99 2.55 12.20
C ARG A 4 36.90 4.08 12.04
N THR A 5 37.96 4.71 11.56
CA THR A 5 37.96 6.09 11.07
C THR A 5 37.40 6.11 9.65
N THR A 6 36.09 6.05 9.54
CA THR A 6 35.33 6.58 8.41
C THR A 6 33.99 7.07 8.95
N SER A 7 34.07 8.16 9.71
CA SER A 7 32.97 9.10 9.81
C SER A 7 32.73 9.67 8.41
N GLN A 8 31.98 8.95 7.58
CA GLN A 8 31.05 9.65 6.70
C GLN A 8 30.28 10.61 7.62
N PRO A 9 30.16 11.91 7.31
CA PRO A 9 29.31 12.78 8.10
C PRO A 9 27.97 12.05 8.20
N LEU A 10 27.45 11.85 9.42
CA LEU A 10 26.10 11.31 9.60
C LEU A 10 25.24 12.06 8.58
N ALA A 11 24.77 11.37 7.54
CA ALA A 11 23.80 11.95 6.63
C ALA A 11 22.68 12.44 7.55
N ASP A 12 22.54 13.76 7.67
CA ASP A 12 21.86 14.35 8.82
C ASP A 12 20.52 13.64 9.05
N ASP A 13 20.38 13.02 10.23
CA ASP A 13 19.22 12.19 10.53
C ASP A 13 17.94 12.99 10.28
N LYS A 14 17.04 12.46 9.44
CA LYS A 14 15.85 13.18 8.96
C LYS A 14 14.95 13.64 10.12
N TYR A 15 14.90 12.87 11.21
CA TYR A 15 14.12 13.22 12.39
C TYR A 15 14.78 14.34 13.17
N ALA A 16 16.09 14.27 13.38
CA ALA A 16 16.86 15.34 14.01
C ALA A 16 16.76 16.65 13.22
N MET A 17 16.82 16.60 11.88
CA MET A 17 16.71 17.78 11.02
C MET A 17 15.33 18.41 11.04
N PHE A 18 14.29 17.60 11.08
CA PHE A 18 12.94 18.11 11.28
C PHE A 18 12.74 18.69 12.70
N GLY A 19 13.32 18.07 13.72
CA GLY A 19 13.36 18.61 15.08
C GLY A 19 14.03 19.99 15.15
N LYS A 20 15.16 20.18 14.46
CA LYS A 20 15.80 21.50 14.32
C LYS A 20 14.88 22.52 13.65
N THR A 21 14.13 22.12 12.63
CA THR A 21 13.12 22.98 11.99
C THR A 21 12.06 23.40 13.01
N LEU A 22 11.48 22.49 13.78
CA LEU A 22 10.48 22.81 14.81
C LEU A 22 11.02 23.79 15.87
N LEU A 23 12.24 23.56 16.36
CA LEU A 23 12.88 24.48 17.31
C LEU A 23 13.12 25.87 16.71
N SER A 24 13.47 25.94 15.43
CA SER A 24 13.67 27.22 14.75
C SER A 24 12.37 28.03 14.58
N VAL A 25 11.19 27.39 14.62
CA VAL A 25 9.89 28.09 14.57
C VAL A 25 9.72 29.00 15.79
N ALA A 26 10.09 28.54 16.99
CA ALA A 26 10.05 29.37 18.19
C ALA A 26 10.98 30.60 18.09
N GLY A 27 12.08 30.46 17.34
CA GLY A 27 13.02 31.54 17.04
C GLY A 27 12.46 32.62 16.11
N LEU A 28 11.42 32.34 15.31
CA LEU A 28 10.77 33.34 14.44
C LEU A 28 10.17 34.49 15.24
N PHE A 29 9.58 34.20 16.41
CA PHE A 29 9.03 35.22 17.31
C PHE A 29 10.10 36.17 17.89
N ARG A 30 11.38 35.81 17.77
CA ARG A 30 12.54 36.62 18.20
C ARG A 30 13.32 37.20 17.02
N GLY A 31 12.75 37.21 15.81
CA GLY A 31 13.41 37.70 14.59
C GLY A 31 14.42 36.72 13.98
N GLY A 32 14.44 35.46 14.41
CA GLY A 32 15.26 34.41 13.83
C GLY A 32 14.79 33.98 12.44
N ARG A 33 15.61 33.19 11.74
CA ARG A 33 15.27 32.59 10.44
C ARG A 33 14.83 31.14 10.60
N LEU A 34 13.88 30.70 9.77
CA LEU A 34 13.43 29.31 9.73
C LEU A 34 14.53 28.41 9.16
N PHE A 35 14.87 27.35 9.88
CA PHE A 35 15.75 26.30 9.38
C PHE A 35 14.95 25.34 8.49
N TRP A 36 15.31 25.24 7.21
CA TRP A 36 14.66 24.32 6.28
C TRP A 36 15.67 23.66 5.36
N SER A 37 15.61 22.33 5.29
CA SER A 37 16.50 21.50 4.46
C SER A 37 15.71 20.38 3.78
N SER A 38 16.29 19.75 2.75
CA SER A 38 15.72 18.56 2.13
C SER A 38 15.51 17.40 3.12
N ALA A 39 16.42 17.26 4.10
CA ALA A 39 16.29 16.27 5.17
C ALA A 39 15.14 16.60 6.14
N SER A 40 14.96 17.89 6.49
CA SER A 40 13.82 18.35 7.28
C SER A 40 12.49 18.09 6.58
N ARG A 41 12.43 18.34 5.25
CA ARG A 41 11.25 18.01 4.43
C ARG A 41 10.96 16.51 4.44
N LEU A 42 11.98 15.67 4.30
CA LEU A 42 11.82 14.22 4.38
C LEU A 42 11.33 13.76 5.75
N GLY A 43 11.86 14.35 6.84
CA GLY A 43 11.42 14.09 8.21
C GLY A 43 9.95 14.44 8.42
N LEU A 44 9.53 15.64 8.00
CA LEU A 44 8.14 16.09 8.06
C LEU A 44 7.21 15.11 7.32
N LEU A 45 7.51 14.81 6.06
CA LEU A 45 6.68 13.91 5.24
C LEU A 45 6.63 12.50 5.84
N THR A 46 7.72 12.04 6.45
CA THR A 46 7.78 10.74 7.12
C THR A 46 6.83 10.69 8.31
N ILE A 47 6.85 11.73 9.14
CA ILE A 47 5.98 11.83 10.31
C ILE A 47 4.51 11.92 9.87
N ILE A 48 4.17 12.78 8.92
CA ILE A 48 2.79 12.89 8.39
C ILE A 48 2.31 11.54 7.86
N MET A 49 3.12 10.86 7.04
CA MET A 49 2.80 9.56 6.47
C MET A 49 2.57 8.52 7.58
N LYS A 50 3.47 8.44 8.57
CA LYS A 50 3.33 7.50 9.69
C LYS A 50 2.12 7.81 10.56
N LEU A 51 1.87 9.08 10.88
CA LEU A 51 0.71 9.50 11.68
C LEU A 51 -0.61 9.10 11.03
N PHE A 52 -0.68 9.10 9.69
CA PHE A 52 -1.87 8.66 8.98
C PHE A 52 -1.96 7.12 8.89
N PHE A 53 -0.94 6.45 8.35
CA PHE A 53 -1.05 5.03 8.01
C PHE A 53 -0.79 4.09 9.19
N CYS A 54 0.08 4.44 10.14
CA CYS A 54 0.42 3.57 11.25
C CYS A 54 -0.80 3.19 12.11
N PRO A 55 -1.60 4.14 12.66
CA PRO A 55 -2.77 3.78 13.44
C PRO A 55 -3.81 3.00 12.62
N LEU A 56 -3.96 3.35 11.33
CA LEU A 56 -4.89 2.67 10.43
C LEU A 56 -4.51 1.19 10.24
N MET A 57 -3.24 0.89 9.93
CA MET A 57 -2.77 -0.48 9.73
C MET A 57 -2.78 -1.29 11.02
N ILE A 58 -2.40 -0.69 12.16
CA ILE A 58 -2.46 -1.35 13.47
C ILE A 58 -3.91 -1.70 13.82
N SER A 59 -4.85 -0.75 13.63
CA SER A 59 -6.27 -1.00 13.86
C SER A 59 -6.77 -2.16 13.01
N TRP A 60 -6.47 -2.18 11.71
CA TRP A 60 -6.88 -3.27 10.83
C TRP A 60 -6.22 -4.61 11.17
N ALA A 61 -4.96 -4.62 11.59
CA ALA A 61 -4.29 -5.84 12.03
C ALA A 61 -4.92 -6.40 13.31
N ILE A 62 -5.26 -5.56 14.30
CA ILE A 62 -5.95 -5.98 15.52
C ILE A 62 -7.36 -6.50 15.20
N THR A 63 -8.12 -5.78 14.38
CA THR A 63 -9.46 -6.22 13.94
C THR A 63 -9.38 -7.54 13.16
N GLY A 64 -8.40 -7.70 12.27
CA GLY A 64 -8.16 -8.95 11.55
C GLY A 64 -7.79 -10.10 12.48
N ALA A 65 -6.93 -9.87 13.47
CA ALA A 65 -6.51 -10.88 14.43
C ALA A 65 -7.69 -11.37 15.30
N THR A 66 -8.51 -10.44 15.77
CA THR A 66 -9.74 -10.75 16.54
C THR A 66 -10.81 -11.44 15.69
N ALA A 67 -10.91 -11.14 14.40
CA ALA A 67 -11.77 -11.87 13.48
C ALA A 67 -11.26 -13.31 13.34
N VAL A 68 -9.98 -13.49 12.94
CA VAL A 68 -9.34 -14.81 12.77
C VAL A 68 -9.43 -15.67 14.03
N SER A 69 -9.25 -15.11 15.22
CA SER A 69 -9.30 -15.86 16.48
C SER A 69 -10.69 -16.42 16.81
N LYS A 70 -11.77 -15.80 16.33
CA LYS A 70 -13.15 -16.24 16.60
C LYS A 70 -13.69 -17.22 15.55
N PHE A 71 -13.00 -17.39 14.43
CA PHE A 71 -13.46 -18.25 13.34
C PHE A 71 -13.49 -19.75 13.64
N PRO A 72 -12.53 -20.35 14.39
CA PRO A 72 -12.58 -21.78 14.68
C PRO A 72 -13.90 -22.24 15.31
N ASP A 73 -14.50 -21.39 16.15
CA ASP A 73 -15.77 -21.67 16.83
C ASP A 73 -16.99 -21.64 15.89
N THR A 74 -16.87 -20.97 14.74
CA THR A 74 -17.96 -20.72 13.78
C THR A 74 -17.68 -21.36 12.40
N LEU A 75 -16.57 -22.09 12.27
CA LEU A 75 -16.13 -22.66 11.00
C LEU A 75 -17.02 -23.85 10.62
N SER A 76 -17.65 -23.76 9.47
CA SER A 76 -18.25 -24.90 8.78
C SER A 76 -17.35 -25.37 7.64
N TRP A 77 -17.23 -26.68 7.46
CA TRP A 77 -16.36 -27.32 6.47
C TRP A 77 -16.94 -27.29 5.04
N ASN A 78 -17.45 -26.13 4.62
CA ASN A 78 -17.86 -25.88 3.24
C ASN A 78 -16.86 -24.93 2.56
N ILE A 79 -16.78 -25.03 1.23
CA ILE A 79 -15.79 -24.28 0.44
C ILE A 79 -15.91 -22.76 0.60
N LEU A 80 -17.12 -22.22 0.77
CA LEU A 80 -17.35 -20.78 0.91
C LEU A 80 -16.85 -20.26 2.26
N SER A 81 -17.15 -20.98 3.35
CA SER A 81 -16.67 -20.65 4.69
C SER A 81 -15.14 -20.75 4.79
N VAL A 82 -14.54 -21.79 4.19
CA VAL A 82 -13.08 -21.91 4.12
C VAL A 82 -12.46 -20.78 3.29
N SER A 83 -13.05 -20.44 2.14
CA SER A 83 -12.58 -19.35 1.26
C SER A 83 -12.63 -17.99 1.97
N PHE A 84 -13.71 -17.73 2.70
CA PHE A 84 -13.86 -16.52 3.51
C PHE A 84 -12.81 -16.46 4.62
N TYR A 85 -12.60 -17.56 5.36
CA TYR A 85 -11.60 -17.63 6.41
C TYR A 85 -10.16 -17.40 5.90
N LEU A 86 -9.79 -18.06 4.80
CA LEU A 86 -8.49 -17.83 4.15
C LEU A 86 -8.30 -16.38 3.73
N THR A 87 -9.36 -15.73 3.24
CA THR A 87 -9.32 -14.30 2.88
C THR A 87 -9.01 -13.42 4.09
N GLN A 88 -9.60 -13.71 5.25
CA GLN A 88 -9.32 -12.98 6.50
C GLN A 88 -7.87 -13.17 6.96
N ILE A 89 -7.32 -14.39 6.84
CA ILE A 89 -5.91 -14.66 7.13
C ILE A 89 -5.01 -13.85 6.19
N PHE A 90 -5.29 -13.83 4.89
CA PHE A 90 -4.48 -13.07 3.93
C PHE A 90 -4.50 -11.57 4.21
N LEU A 91 -5.66 -11.02 4.57
CA LEU A 91 -5.79 -9.62 4.99
C LEU A 91 -5.03 -9.31 6.29
N LEU A 92 -5.06 -10.24 7.25
CA LEU A 92 -4.30 -10.11 8.49
C LEU A 92 -2.78 -10.10 8.23
N ILE A 93 -2.30 -10.99 7.36
CA ILE A 93 -0.89 -11.05 6.97
C ILE A 93 -0.46 -9.72 6.35
N ASP A 94 -1.23 -9.21 5.38
CA ASP A 94 -0.97 -7.94 4.72
C ASP A 94 -0.90 -6.77 5.71
N THR A 95 -1.97 -6.59 6.49
CA THR A 95 -2.09 -5.46 7.43
C THR A 95 -1.03 -5.53 8.53
N SER A 96 -0.65 -6.72 8.99
CA SER A 96 0.43 -6.90 9.97
C SER A 96 1.80 -6.50 9.40
N ILE A 97 2.09 -6.88 8.16
CA ILE A 97 3.34 -6.52 7.49
C ILE A 97 3.42 -5.00 7.29
N PHE A 98 2.35 -4.37 6.83
CA PHE A 98 2.31 -2.91 6.68
C PHE A 98 2.39 -2.19 8.04
N ALA A 99 1.69 -2.66 9.07
CA ALA A 99 1.78 -2.11 10.42
C ALA A 99 3.24 -2.12 10.92
N PHE A 100 3.92 -3.27 10.78
CA PHE A 100 5.34 -3.38 11.14
C PHE A 100 6.23 -2.45 10.30
N GLY A 101 5.99 -2.38 8.99
CA GLY A 101 6.72 -1.50 8.07
C GLY A 101 6.62 -0.01 8.46
N TYR A 102 5.48 0.43 8.99
CA TYR A 102 5.33 1.80 9.48
C TYR A 102 5.99 2.05 10.84
N LEU A 103 5.99 1.05 11.72
CA LEU A 103 6.59 1.13 13.05
C LEU A 103 8.12 1.11 13.02
N VAL A 104 8.71 0.24 12.19
CA VAL A 104 10.14 -0.09 12.26
C VAL A 104 10.93 0.46 11.07
N GLU A 105 11.96 1.24 11.37
CA GLU A 105 13.02 1.63 10.43
C GLU A 105 14.37 1.20 11.00
N SER A 106 15.09 0.33 10.29
CA SER A 106 16.39 -0.16 10.74
C SER A 106 17.31 -0.41 9.56
N ASN A 107 18.56 -0.03 9.74
CA ASN A 107 19.67 -0.35 8.84
C ASN A 107 19.87 -1.86 8.69
N ALA A 108 19.76 -2.62 9.80
CA ALA A 108 19.93 -4.07 9.78
C ALA A 108 18.88 -4.76 8.90
N LEU A 109 17.64 -4.25 8.90
CA LEU A 109 16.54 -4.78 8.11
C LEU A 109 16.46 -4.15 6.70
N LYS A 110 17.34 -3.19 6.39
CA LYS A 110 17.31 -2.41 5.13
C LYS A 110 15.93 -1.81 4.86
N SER A 111 15.25 -1.31 5.89
CA SER A 111 13.87 -0.80 5.84
C SER A 111 13.76 0.73 5.92
N GLU A 112 14.90 1.43 5.82
CA GLU A 112 14.96 2.89 5.91
C GLU A 112 14.19 3.57 4.78
N ILE A 113 13.44 4.61 5.15
CA ILE A 113 12.77 5.47 4.16
C ILE A 113 13.81 6.39 3.52
N ARG A 114 14.11 6.12 2.24
CA ARG A 114 15.06 6.91 1.42
C ARG A 114 14.41 8.15 0.82
N SER A 115 13.16 8.03 0.39
CA SER A 115 12.37 9.16 -0.08
C SER A 115 10.87 8.90 0.07
N ILE A 116 10.09 9.97 0.03
CA ILE A 116 8.63 9.94 0.04
C ILE A 116 8.14 10.69 -1.20
N GLU A 117 6.99 10.26 -1.73
CA GLU A 117 6.32 10.88 -2.86
C GLU A 117 6.27 12.41 -2.69
N PRO A 118 6.95 13.18 -3.56
CA PRO A 118 7.11 14.61 -3.34
C PRO A 118 5.93 15.46 -3.83
N THR A 119 5.00 14.91 -4.60
CA THR A 119 3.90 15.65 -5.25
C THR A 119 2.59 15.54 -4.48
N LEU A 120 1.82 16.64 -4.44
CA LEU A 120 0.48 16.64 -3.86
C LEU A 120 -0.44 15.61 -4.54
N LEU A 121 -0.32 15.47 -5.87
CA LEU A 121 -1.12 14.52 -6.64
C LEU A 121 -0.93 13.08 -6.15
N GLY A 122 0.31 12.63 -5.96
CA GLY A 122 0.56 11.28 -5.47
C GLY A 122 0.02 11.03 -4.06
N TRP A 123 0.10 12.04 -3.19
CA TRP A 123 -0.53 11.99 -1.87
C TRP A 123 -2.05 11.91 -1.96
N VAL A 124 -2.70 12.80 -2.72
CA VAL A 124 -4.16 12.81 -2.88
C VAL A 124 -4.65 11.48 -3.44
N VAL A 125 -4.06 11.01 -4.55
CA VAL A 125 -4.41 9.72 -5.19
C VAL A 125 -4.26 8.55 -4.23
N CYS A 126 -3.25 8.57 -3.36
CA CYS A 126 -3.09 7.53 -2.35
C CYS A 126 -4.13 7.65 -1.23
N LEU A 127 -4.32 8.85 -0.67
CA LEU A 127 -5.19 9.09 0.48
C LEU A 127 -6.66 8.82 0.17
N VAL A 128 -7.14 9.13 -1.05
CA VAL A 128 -8.52 8.80 -1.45
C VAL A 128 -8.81 7.31 -1.45
N CYS A 129 -7.80 6.43 -1.44
CA CYS A 129 -7.99 4.99 -1.29
C CYS A 129 -8.29 4.56 0.16
N TYR A 130 -8.18 5.45 1.16
CA TYR A 130 -8.27 5.10 2.59
C TYR A 130 -9.34 5.92 3.31
N PRO A 131 -9.95 5.37 4.38
CA PRO A 131 -10.83 6.14 5.26
C PRO A 131 -10.11 7.34 5.93
N PRO A 132 -10.84 8.44 6.20
CA PRO A 132 -12.23 8.69 5.83
C PRO A 132 -12.41 9.18 4.38
N PHE A 133 -11.33 9.47 3.67
CA PHE A 133 -11.36 10.11 2.35
C PHE A 133 -12.06 9.28 1.28
N ASN A 134 -11.91 7.96 1.31
CA ASN A 134 -12.55 7.06 0.34
C ASN A 134 -14.06 7.21 0.30
N SER A 135 -14.73 7.30 1.46
CA SER A 135 -16.18 7.44 1.56
C SER A 135 -16.68 8.73 0.90
N PHE A 136 -15.91 9.82 0.99
CA PHE A 136 -16.27 11.08 0.34
C PHE A 136 -15.91 11.10 -1.14
N ALA A 137 -14.72 10.58 -1.50
CA ALA A 137 -14.19 10.62 -2.86
C ALA A 137 -15.00 9.73 -3.81
N PHE A 138 -15.49 8.59 -3.35
CA PHE A 138 -16.18 7.63 -4.20
C PHE A 138 -17.71 7.78 -4.23
N ARG A 139 -18.30 8.49 -3.26
CA ARG A 139 -19.75 8.72 -3.18
C ARG A 139 -20.38 9.30 -4.46
N PRO A 140 -19.75 10.27 -5.17
CA PRO A 140 -20.31 10.76 -6.44
C PRO A 140 -20.41 9.67 -7.52
N PHE A 141 -19.57 8.64 -7.49
CA PHE A 141 -19.57 7.58 -8.50
C PHE A 141 -20.63 6.51 -8.23
N GLU A 142 -21.25 6.51 -7.05
CA GLU A 142 -22.40 5.66 -6.74
C GLU A 142 -23.67 6.11 -7.48
N CYS A 143 -23.73 7.35 -7.99
CA CYS A 143 -24.88 7.86 -8.73
C CYS A 143 -25.04 7.21 -10.11
N ILE A 144 -23.97 6.66 -10.69
CA ILE A 144 -24.01 5.85 -11.91
C ILE A 144 -24.37 4.42 -11.49
N ASP A 145 -25.62 4.23 -11.08
CA ASP A 145 -26.13 2.98 -10.50
C ASP A 145 -26.49 1.96 -11.57
N PHE A 146 -25.50 1.57 -12.38
CA PHE A 146 -25.60 0.38 -13.21
C PHE A 146 -24.94 -0.80 -12.48
N ARG A 147 -25.74 -1.83 -12.19
CA ARG A 147 -25.29 -3.07 -11.55
C ARG A 147 -25.60 -4.25 -12.45
N VAL A 148 -24.69 -5.23 -12.47
CA VAL A 148 -24.98 -6.51 -13.12
C VAL A 148 -25.91 -7.31 -12.19
N THR A 149 -27.12 -7.59 -12.67
CA THR A 149 -28.16 -8.34 -11.93
C THR A 149 -28.35 -9.76 -12.46
N SER A 150 -27.45 -10.22 -13.32
CA SER A 150 -27.51 -11.56 -13.91
C SER A 150 -27.49 -12.65 -12.83
N ALA A 151 -28.49 -13.53 -12.87
CA ALA A 151 -28.53 -14.73 -12.04
C ALA A 151 -27.65 -15.81 -12.67
N TYR A 152 -26.50 -16.08 -12.05
CA TYR A 152 -25.62 -17.16 -12.49
C TYR A 152 -25.96 -18.46 -11.75
N PRO A 153 -25.61 -19.64 -12.33
CA PRO A 153 -25.66 -20.90 -11.59
C PRO A 153 -24.82 -20.84 -10.31
N ALA A 154 -25.23 -21.57 -9.26
CA ALA A 154 -24.56 -21.58 -7.96
C ALA A 154 -23.05 -21.90 -8.04
N GLN A 155 -22.66 -22.74 -8.99
CA GLN A 155 -21.29 -23.14 -9.25
C GLN A 155 -20.40 -21.96 -9.67
N ILE A 156 -20.96 -20.99 -10.38
CA ILE A 156 -20.22 -19.78 -10.81
C ILE A 156 -19.92 -18.90 -9.60
N TYR A 157 -20.88 -18.71 -8.69
CA TYR A 157 -20.63 -17.96 -7.45
C TYR A 157 -19.56 -18.63 -6.60
N VAL A 158 -19.60 -19.96 -6.45
CA VAL A 158 -18.57 -20.72 -5.72
C VAL A 158 -17.20 -20.57 -6.39
N ALA A 159 -17.11 -20.75 -7.71
CA ALA A 159 -15.86 -20.61 -8.44
C ALA A 159 -15.29 -19.18 -8.34
N ALA A 160 -16.16 -18.16 -8.44
CA ALA A 160 -15.79 -16.76 -8.28
C ALA A 160 -15.27 -16.45 -6.86
N SER A 161 -15.89 -17.01 -5.81
CA SER A 161 -15.40 -16.88 -4.44
C SER A 161 -14.02 -17.51 -4.25
N VAL A 162 -13.81 -18.72 -4.78
CA VAL A 162 -12.49 -19.40 -4.72
C VAL A 162 -11.43 -18.59 -5.48
N LEU A 163 -11.77 -18.08 -6.66
CA LEU A 163 -10.87 -17.23 -7.44
C LEU A 163 -10.52 -15.93 -6.69
N MET A 164 -11.51 -15.27 -6.07
CA MET A 164 -11.26 -14.09 -5.24
C MET A 164 -10.32 -14.39 -4.07
N THR A 165 -10.50 -15.53 -3.39
CA THR A 165 -9.59 -15.95 -2.32
C THR A 165 -8.18 -16.19 -2.84
N ALA A 166 -8.01 -16.80 -4.01
CA ALA A 166 -6.70 -16.96 -4.64
C ALA A 166 -6.05 -15.61 -4.98
N LEU A 167 -6.83 -14.64 -5.48
CA LEU A 167 -6.37 -13.28 -5.75
C LEU A 167 -5.94 -12.54 -4.47
N TRP A 168 -6.67 -12.73 -3.36
CA TRP A 168 -6.25 -12.24 -2.04
C TRP A 168 -4.95 -12.90 -1.57
N GLY A 169 -4.75 -14.18 -1.88
CA GLY A 169 -3.48 -14.88 -1.67
C GLY A 169 -2.33 -14.22 -2.46
N VAL A 170 -2.55 -13.85 -3.73
CA VAL A 170 -1.57 -13.10 -4.53
C VAL A 170 -1.30 -11.72 -3.93
N PHE A 171 -2.34 -11.04 -3.45
CA PHE A 171 -2.23 -9.75 -2.77
C PHE A 171 -1.34 -9.85 -1.53
N ALA A 172 -1.60 -10.82 -0.64
CA ALA A 172 -0.79 -11.07 0.55
C ALA A 172 0.63 -11.53 0.19
N TRP A 173 0.80 -12.33 -0.86
CA TRP A 173 2.13 -12.76 -1.34
C TRP A 173 2.99 -11.57 -1.78
N ALA A 174 2.39 -10.55 -2.40
CA ALA A 174 3.09 -9.30 -2.73
C ALA A 174 3.58 -8.59 -1.46
N SER A 175 2.75 -8.50 -0.44
CA SER A 175 3.12 -7.88 0.85
C SER A 175 4.21 -8.67 1.56
N VAL A 176 4.14 -10.01 1.58
CA VAL A 176 5.21 -10.88 2.09
C VAL A 176 6.52 -10.66 1.34
N ALA A 177 6.47 -10.50 0.01
CA ALA A 177 7.66 -10.25 -0.78
C ALA A 177 8.30 -8.88 -0.49
N LEU A 178 7.48 -7.85 -0.21
CA LEU A 178 7.95 -6.54 0.26
C LEU A 178 8.59 -6.62 1.66
N GLY A 179 7.98 -7.40 2.55
CA GLY A 179 8.43 -7.58 3.94
C GLY A 179 8.58 -6.23 4.65
N PHE A 180 9.76 -5.98 5.25
CA PHE A 180 10.03 -4.75 6.00
C PHE A 180 10.04 -3.46 5.17
N LYS A 181 9.97 -3.56 3.84
CA LYS A 181 9.88 -2.41 2.94
C LYS A 181 8.44 -2.02 2.62
N ALA A 182 7.45 -2.80 3.07
CA ALA A 182 6.04 -2.54 2.81
C ALA A 182 5.61 -1.21 3.43
N SER A 183 5.21 -0.27 2.56
CA SER A 183 4.60 1.00 2.95
C SER A 183 4.09 1.75 1.73
N ASN A 184 3.10 2.59 1.94
CA ASN A 184 2.58 3.51 0.93
C ASN A 184 3.44 4.77 0.81
N LEU A 185 3.52 5.34 -0.40
CA LEU A 185 4.17 6.62 -0.72
C LEU A 185 5.69 6.68 -0.49
N THR A 186 6.37 5.57 -0.19
CA THR A 186 7.80 5.62 0.14
C THR A 186 8.65 4.78 -0.80
N ASN A 187 9.90 5.20 -0.96
CA ASN A 187 10.98 4.36 -1.46
C ASN A 187 11.82 3.86 -0.28
N ARG A 188 11.73 2.56 0.01
CA ARG A 188 12.57 1.82 0.99
C ARG A 188 13.52 0.83 0.32
N GLY A 189 13.78 1.05 -0.96
CA GLY A 189 14.53 0.16 -1.83
C GLY A 189 13.64 -0.81 -2.61
N ILE A 190 14.17 -1.28 -3.74
CA ILE A 190 13.39 -2.01 -4.74
C ILE A 190 13.35 -3.51 -4.42
N VAL A 191 12.23 -4.14 -4.74
CA VAL A 191 11.97 -5.57 -4.58
C VAL A 191 11.59 -6.15 -5.93
N ALA A 192 12.38 -7.12 -6.41
CA ALA A 192 12.19 -7.78 -7.71
C ALA A 192 11.96 -9.31 -7.57
N LYS A 193 11.65 -9.77 -6.34
CA LYS A 193 11.43 -11.20 -6.02
C LYS A 193 9.96 -11.49 -5.72
N GLY A 194 9.60 -12.77 -5.69
CA GLY A 194 8.21 -13.19 -5.45
C GLY A 194 7.31 -12.82 -6.64
N PRO A 195 6.10 -12.28 -6.43
CA PRO A 195 5.20 -11.94 -7.54
C PRO A 195 5.73 -10.75 -8.38
N TYR A 196 6.63 -9.94 -7.82
CA TYR A 196 7.28 -8.82 -8.52
C TYR A 196 8.16 -9.26 -9.70
N ARG A 197 8.57 -10.54 -9.78
CA ARG A 197 9.31 -11.03 -10.96
C ARG A 197 8.44 -11.11 -12.23
N PHE A 198 7.11 -11.09 -12.07
CA PHE A 198 6.16 -11.26 -13.18
C PHE A 198 5.52 -9.93 -13.60
N SER A 199 5.26 -9.05 -12.63
CA SER A 199 4.57 -7.78 -12.83
C SER A 199 5.05 -6.77 -11.79
N ARG A 200 5.13 -5.47 -12.14
CA ARG A 200 5.59 -4.44 -11.19
C ARG A 200 4.54 -4.12 -10.10
N HIS A 201 3.25 -4.33 -10.36
CA HIS A 201 2.17 -4.06 -9.41
C HIS A 201 1.21 -5.26 -9.20
N PRO A 202 1.69 -6.41 -8.70
CA PRO A 202 0.88 -7.62 -8.56
C PRO A 202 -0.30 -7.43 -7.60
N ALA A 203 -0.11 -6.69 -6.51
CA ALA A 203 -1.18 -6.37 -5.55
C ALA A 203 -2.29 -5.50 -6.18
N TYR A 204 -1.93 -4.54 -7.03
CA TYR A 204 -2.90 -3.67 -7.69
C TYR A 204 -3.70 -4.46 -8.72
N THR A 205 -3.05 -5.31 -9.51
CA THR A 205 -3.72 -6.21 -10.45
C THR A 205 -4.69 -7.13 -9.72
N ALA A 206 -4.27 -7.78 -8.64
CA ALA A 206 -5.14 -8.67 -7.86
C ALA A 206 -6.38 -7.92 -7.35
N LYS A 207 -6.21 -6.70 -6.82
CA LYS A 207 -7.30 -5.90 -6.29
C LYS A 207 -8.28 -5.42 -7.37
N LEU A 208 -7.78 -5.01 -8.53
CA LEU A 208 -8.62 -4.67 -9.69
C LEU A 208 -9.44 -5.88 -10.18
N MET A 209 -8.84 -7.06 -10.21
CA MET A 209 -9.54 -8.29 -10.60
C MET A 209 -10.60 -8.71 -9.57
N ILE A 210 -10.31 -8.56 -8.28
CA ILE A 210 -11.29 -8.77 -7.21
C ILE A 210 -12.50 -7.85 -7.41
N TRP A 211 -12.28 -6.56 -7.65
CA TRP A 211 -13.36 -5.61 -7.89
C TRP A 211 -14.12 -5.89 -9.19
N PHE A 212 -13.44 -6.36 -10.23
CA PHE A 212 -14.09 -6.79 -11.46
C PHE A 212 -15.05 -7.97 -11.20
N ILE A 213 -14.63 -8.96 -10.40
CA ILE A 213 -15.50 -10.09 -10.02
C ILE A 213 -16.68 -9.61 -9.15
N GLN A 214 -16.44 -8.70 -8.20
CA GLN A 214 -17.51 -8.11 -7.37
C GLN A 214 -18.53 -7.33 -8.20
N PHE A 215 -18.09 -6.61 -9.23
CA PHE A 215 -18.95 -5.91 -10.17
C PHE A 215 -19.73 -6.89 -11.05
N LEU A 216 -19.05 -7.80 -11.74
CA LEU A 216 -19.62 -8.62 -12.80
C LEU A 216 -20.43 -9.83 -12.29
N VAL A 217 -19.94 -10.51 -11.25
CA VAL A 217 -20.53 -11.77 -10.77
C VAL A 217 -21.49 -11.50 -9.62
N PHE A 218 -21.08 -10.68 -8.65
CA PHE A 218 -21.84 -10.48 -7.41
C PHE A 218 -22.75 -9.24 -7.43
N GLY A 219 -22.65 -8.35 -8.42
CA GLY A 219 -23.45 -7.12 -8.50
C GLY A 219 -23.23 -6.15 -7.32
N GLN A 220 -22.13 -6.31 -6.58
CA GLN A 220 -21.86 -5.57 -5.34
C GLN A 220 -21.41 -4.13 -5.59
N LEU A 221 -20.75 -3.89 -6.72
CA LEU A 221 -20.29 -2.57 -7.14
C LEU A 221 -21.16 -2.01 -8.26
N THR A 222 -21.35 -0.69 -8.28
CA THR A 222 -21.88 0.01 -9.45
C THR A 222 -20.80 0.14 -10.52
N LEU A 223 -21.21 0.30 -11.78
CA LEU A 223 -20.28 0.57 -12.89
C LEU A 223 -19.45 1.83 -12.63
N GLY A 224 -20.08 2.89 -12.12
CA GLY A 224 -19.37 4.13 -11.78
C GLY A 224 -18.26 3.89 -10.76
N LEU A 225 -18.56 3.14 -9.70
CA LEU A 225 -17.59 2.82 -8.66
C LEU A 225 -16.46 1.91 -9.18
N PHE A 226 -16.78 0.91 -9.99
CA PHE A 226 -15.78 0.06 -10.62
C PHE A 226 -14.83 0.86 -11.53
N ILE A 227 -15.36 1.76 -12.36
CA ILE A 227 -14.54 2.65 -13.20
C ILE A 227 -13.67 3.57 -12.33
N ALA A 228 -14.23 4.15 -11.27
CA ALA A 228 -13.47 5.00 -10.35
C ALA A 228 -12.29 4.24 -9.71
N PHE A 229 -12.49 2.98 -9.35
CA PHE A 229 -11.44 2.11 -8.83
C PHE A 229 -10.36 1.79 -9.86
N LEU A 230 -10.74 1.53 -11.13
CA LEU A 230 -9.77 1.35 -12.22
C LEU A 230 -8.91 2.60 -12.40
N VAL A 231 -9.54 3.78 -12.46
CA VAL A 231 -8.86 5.06 -12.66
C VAL A 231 -7.93 5.38 -11.50
N VAL A 232 -8.39 5.27 -10.25
CA VAL A 232 -7.57 5.63 -9.08
C VAL A 232 -6.38 4.70 -8.91
N TYR A 233 -6.53 3.39 -9.16
CA TYR A 233 -5.40 2.45 -9.08
C TYR A 233 -4.43 2.60 -10.27
N GLY A 234 -4.92 2.97 -11.45
CA GLY A 234 -4.09 3.36 -12.58
C GLY A 234 -3.25 4.61 -12.26
N MET A 235 -3.88 5.65 -11.72
CA MET A 235 -3.19 6.86 -11.27
C MET A 235 -2.18 6.54 -10.16
N ARG A 236 -2.54 5.67 -9.21
CA ARG A 236 -1.67 5.29 -8.09
C ARG A 236 -0.42 4.58 -8.59
N ALA A 237 -0.56 3.59 -9.47
CA ALA A 237 0.56 2.92 -10.12
C ALA A 237 1.44 3.94 -10.89
N TRP A 238 0.82 4.85 -11.64
CA TRP A 238 1.56 5.88 -12.37
C TRP A 238 2.36 6.83 -11.46
N THR A 239 1.75 7.30 -10.36
CA THR A 239 2.45 8.17 -9.39
C THR A 239 3.60 7.46 -8.72
N GLU A 240 3.42 6.19 -8.35
CA GLU A 240 4.44 5.35 -7.74
C GLU A 240 5.61 5.07 -8.70
N GLU A 241 5.33 4.69 -9.94
CA GLU A 241 6.35 4.50 -10.99
C GLU A 241 7.13 5.79 -11.24
N ARG A 242 6.45 6.95 -11.31
CA ARG A 242 7.11 8.25 -11.49
C ARG A 242 8.03 8.61 -10.31
N HIS A 243 7.62 8.29 -9.08
CA HIS A 243 8.44 8.50 -7.89
C HIS A 243 9.64 7.57 -7.86
N LEU A 244 9.41 6.27 -8.06
CA LEU A 244 10.44 5.24 -8.00
C LEU A 244 11.42 5.29 -9.18
N ALA A 245 11.02 5.78 -10.36
CA ALA A 245 11.89 5.95 -11.53
C ALA A 245 13.09 6.90 -11.30
N ARG A 246 13.10 7.65 -10.19
CA ARG A 246 14.25 8.44 -9.77
C ARG A 246 15.37 7.60 -9.16
N ASP A 247 15.08 6.37 -8.74
CA ASP A 247 16.05 5.43 -8.18
C ASP A 247 16.67 4.59 -9.31
N PRO A 248 18.01 4.61 -9.51
CA PRO A 248 18.69 3.80 -10.52
C PRO A 248 18.39 2.30 -10.41
N ALA A 249 18.19 1.78 -9.20
CA ALA A 249 17.84 0.37 -8.99
C ALA A 249 16.44 0.05 -9.56
N TYR A 250 15.52 1.02 -9.51
CA TYR A 250 14.19 0.84 -10.09
C TYR A 250 14.23 0.91 -11.62
N GLN A 251 15.04 1.80 -12.18
CA GLN A 251 15.25 1.86 -13.63
C GLN A 251 15.82 0.54 -14.17
N ALA A 252 16.75 -0.09 -13.44
CA ALA A 252 17.25 -1.41 -13.77
C ALA A 252 16.15 -2.48 -13.71
N TYR A 253 15.31 -2.43 -12.68
CA TYR A 253 14.16 -3.33 -12.53
C TYR A 253 13.11 -3.16 -13.64
N GLN A 254 12.82 -1.92 -14.07
CA GLN A 254 11.92 -1.65 -15.19
C GLN A 254 12.38 -2.28 -16.51
N LYS A 255 13.70 -2.42 -16.71
CA LYS A 255 14.26 -3.11 -17.88
C LYS A 255 14.09 -4.63 -17.80
N GLN A 256 14.09 -5.21 -16.60
CA GLN A 256 13.93 -6.64 -16.37
C GLN A 256 12.47 -7.08 -16.47
N VAL A 257 11.57 -6.36 -15.79
CA VAL A 257 10.14 -6.66 -15.77
C VAL A 257 9.43 -5.58 -16.54
N ARG A 258 9.03 -5.85 -17.79
CA ARG A 258 8.40 -4.85 -18.67
C ARG A 258 6.97 -4.51 -18.25
N TRP A 259 6.25 -5.51 -17.74
CA TRP A 259 4.81 -5.45 -17.45
C TRP A 259 4.49 -4.66 -16.18
N LYS A 260 3.58 -3.70 -16.26
CA LYS A 260 3.08 -2.94 -15.10
C LYS A 260 2.06 -3.74 -14.30
N CYS A 261 1.11 -4.37 -14.99
CA CYS A 261 -0.05 -4.98 -14.36
C CYS A 261 -0.19 -6.46 -14.75
N LEU A 262 -0.29 -6.75 -16.05
CA LEU A 262 -0.53 -8.10 -16.57
C LEU A 262 0.46 -8.42 -17.70
N PRO A 263 1.15 -9.58 -17.65
CA PRO A 263 1.96 -10.05 -18.76
C PRO A 263 1.16 -10.10 -20.06
N GLY A 264 1.63 -9.42 -21.11
CA GLY A 264 1.01 -9.44 -22.44
C GLY A 264 -0.01 -8.33 -22.72
N VAL A 265 -0.48 -7.59 -21.71
CA VAL A 265 -1.49 -6.53 -21.89
C VAL A 265 -0.95 -5.16 -21.53
N PHE A 266 -0.15 -5.05 -20.45
CA PHE A 266 0.43 -3.80 -19.96
C PHE A 266 1.57 -4.02 -18.95
#